data_AF-A0AAN8EL84-F1
#
_entry.id   AF-A0AAN8EL84-F1
#
_cell.length_a   1.000
_cell.length_b   1.000
_cell.length_c   1.000
_cell.angle_alpha   90.00
_cell.angle_beta   90.00
_cell.angle_gamma   90.00
#
_symmetry.space_group_name_H-M   'P 1'
#
loop_
_entity.id
_entity.type
_entity.pdbx_description
1 polymer ?
#
loop_
_entity_poly.entity_id
_entity_poly.type
_entity_poly.pdbx_seq_one_letter_code
_entity_poly.pdbx_strand_id
1 'polypeptide(L)'
;MAFDDLQFTSDLVAHILKNRSIEPSRIYASGKSNGGGFVSTLACSSNGDEFAASAMAALALYIDCNANRGINVAPSCGGGRPRKILQAHGSNDQTIPYDALDNGYRHLPRINWWVGWWAQRNGCTDKQQPFESNGYQKVVWSSCMGVNNAVQHYKVDGLGHCWPDNTDQNNDYKEKTCGSYALDFTDKVLEFFGARTL
;
A
#
# COMPACT_ATOMS: atom_id res chain seq x y z
N MET A 1 18.64 20.29 -9.70
CA MET A 1 18.12 20.20 -8.31
C MET A 1 17.06 19.13 -8.33
N ALA A 2 17.28 18.00 -7.65
CA ALA A 2 16.23 17.02 -7.42
C ALA A 2 15.45 17.48 -6.18
N PHE A 3 14.12 17.46 -6.24
CA PHE A 3 13.28 17.70 -5.08
C PHE A 3 13.22 16.42 -4.26
N ASP A 4 13.39 16.53 -2.95
CA ASP A 4 13.28 15.42 -2.01
C ASP A 4 11.85 15.38 -1.44
N ASP A 5 11.00 14.58 -2.07
CA ASP A 5 9.59 14.44 -1.68
C ASP A 5 9.42 13.81 -0.28
N LEU A 6 10.41 13.04 0.21
CA LEU A 6 10.38 12.46 1.56
C LEU A 6 10.56 13.56 2.60
N GLN A 7 11.59 14.40 2.44
CA GLN A 7 11.83 15.52 3.33
C GLN A 7 10.68 16.53 3.29
N PHE A 8 10.19 16.85 2.09
CA PHE A 8 9.01 17.72 1.94
C PHE A 8 7.80 17.19 2.72
N THR A 9 7.57 15.88 2.70
CA THR A 9 6.45 15.26 3.42
C THR A 9 6.60 15.41 4.94
N SER A 10 7.79 15.16 5.49
CA SER A 10 8.07 15.38 6.91
C SER A 10 7.93 16.85 7.30
N ASP A 11 8.42 17.77 6.48
CA ASP A 11 8.31 19.21 6.71
C ASP A 11 6.83 19.66 6.71
N LEU A 12 6.02 19.11 5.81
CA LEU A 12 4.59 19.36 5.76
C LEU A 12 3.86 18.83 6.99
N VAL A 13 4.17 17.60 7.43
CA VAL A 13 3.62 17.02 8.67
C VAL A 13 3.97 17.89 9.86
N ALA A 14 5.24 18.26 10.02
CA ALA A 14 5.70 19.14 11.09
C ALA A 14 4.99 20.50 11.06
N HIS A 15 4.82 21.08 9.87
CA HIS A 15 4.09 22.33 9.69
C HIS A 15 2.62 22.18 10.13
N ILE A 16 1.92 21.12 9.74
CA ILE A 16 0.52 20.91 10.11
C ILE A 16 0.40 20.71 11.62
N LEU A 17 1.24 19.86 12.24
CA LEU A 17 1.23 19.60 13.69
C LEU A 17 1.48 20.87 14.51
N LYS A 18 2.34 21.77 14.00
CA LYS A 18 2.59 23.08 14.64
C LYS A 18 1.38 24.02 14.58
N ASN A 19 0.55 23.90 13.55
CA ASN A 19 -0.51 24.86 13.25
C ASN A 19 -1.93 24.33 13.51
N ARG A 20 -2.09 23.06 13.89
CA ARG A 20 -3.38 22.38 14.12
C ARG A 20 -3.28 21.43 15.30
N SER A 21 -4.36 21.30 16.07
CA SER A 21 -4.46 20.30 17.14
C SER A 21 -4.72 18.92 16.56
N ILE A 22 -3.66 18.19 16.23
CA ILE A 22 -3.70 16.82 15.73
C ILE A 22 -2.92 15.93 16.69
N GLU A 23 -3.44 14.72 16.95
CA GLU A 23 -2.77 13.70 17.75
C GLU A 23 -1.55 13.14 16.97
N PRO A 24 -0.30 13.36 17.43
CA PRO A 24 0.89 12.95 16.68
C PRO A 24 1.03 11.44 16.52
N SER A 25 0.42 10.65 17.43
CA SER A 25 0.42 9.19 17.32
C SER A 25 -0.53 8.64 16.24
N ARG A 26 -1.33 9.51 15.58
CA ARG A 26 -2.39 9.14 14.62
C ARG A 26 -2.21 9.83 13.27
N ILE A 27 -1.00 9.75 12.74
CA ILE A 27 -0.66 10.25 11.40
C ILE A 27 -0.58 9.05 10.45
N TYR A 28 -1.22 9.14 9.29
CA TYR A 28 -1.34 8.05 8.34
C TYR A 28 -1.03 8.51 6.92
N ALA A 29 -0.59 7.59 6.07
CA ALA A 29 -0.29 7.87 4.67
C ALA A 29 -1.14 7.00 3.75
N SER A 30 -1.72 7.60 2.72
CA SER A 30 -2.45 6.85 1.71
C SER A 30 -2.29 7.41 0.31
N GLY A 31 -2.40 6.55 -0.70
CA GLY A 31 -2.24 6.93 -2.09
C GLY A 31 -2.66 5.86 -3.09
N LYS A 32 -2.97 6.31 -4.31
CA LYS A 32 -3.28 5.49 -5.48
C LYS A 32 -2.17 5.60 -6.52
N SER A 33 -1.88 4.55 -7.29
CA SER A 33 -0.98 4.64 -8.46
C SER A 33 0.41 5.13 -8.05
N ASN A 34 0.95 6.18 -8.67
CA ASN A 34 2.19 6.83 -8.25
C ASN A 34 2.14 7.36 -6.81
N GLY A 35 0.99 7.83 -6.34
CA GLY A 35 0.81 8.19 -4.92
C GLY A 35 0.93 6.96 -4.01
N GLY A 36 0.43 5.80 -4.44
CA GLY A 36 0.64 4.54 -3.73
C GLY A 36 2.10 4.09 -3.75
N GLY A 37 2.77 4.30 -4.87
CA GLY A 37 4.23 4.10 -5.01
C GLY A 37 5.03 4.97 -4.04
N PHE A 38 4.70 6.26 -3.99
CA PHE A 38 5.31 7.19 -3.05
C PHE A 38 5.06 6.79 -1.59
N VAL A 39 3.84 6.39 -1.23
CA VAL A 39 3.54 5.90 0.13
C VAL A 39 4.34 4.63 0.46
N SER A 40 4.57 3.74 -0.51
CA SER A 40 5.47 2.59 -0.33
C SER A 40 6.92 3.03 -0.07
N THR A 41 7.43 4.00 -0.84
CA THR A 41 8.77 4.58 -0.62
C THR A 41 8.88 5.25 0.75
N LEU A 42 7.87 6.04 1.13
CA LEU A 42 7.78 6.72 2.41
C LEU A 42 7.80 5.71 3.57
N ALA A 43 6.94 4.68 3.53
CA ALA A 43 6.88 3.63 4.55
C ALA A 43 8.21 2.89 4.71
N CYS A 44 9.01 2.85 3.65
CA CYS A 44 10.30 2.17 3.61
C CYS A 44 11.49 3.03 4.08
N SER A 45 11.31 4.35 4.13
CA SER A 45 12.29 5.32 4.62
C SER A 45 12.22 5.52 6.14
N SER A 46 13.19 6.26 6.68
CA SER A 46 13.15 6.78 8.06
C SER A 46 12.02 7.81 8.26
N ASN A 47 11.68 8.60 7.25
CA ASN A 47 10.53 9.55 7.32
C ASN A 47 9.21 8.80 7.55
N GLY A 48 9.11 7.54 7.11
CA GLY A 48 7.99 6.66 7.42
C GLY A 48 7.81 6.33 8.91
N ASP A 49 8.80 6.63 9.77
CA ASP A 49 8.67 6.44 11.22
C ASP A 49 7.61 7.35 11.84
N GLU A 50 7.33 8.49 11.23
CA GLU A 50 6.30 9.46 11.66
C GLU A 50 4.87 8.93 11.46
N PHE A 51 4.68 7.89 10.64
CA PHE A 51 3.36 7.39 10.25
C PHE A 51 2.99 6.11 11.00
N ALA A 52 1.83 6.13 11.67
CA ALA A 52 1.28 4.98 12.39
C ALA A 52 0.94 3.82 11.45
N ALA A 53 0.44 4.13 10.24
CA ALA A 53 0.05 3.15 9.24
C ALA A 53 0.02 3.72 7.82
N SER A 54 0.08 2.84 6.82
CA SER A 54 0.05 3.17 5.40
C SER A 54 -0.97 2.31 4.67
N ALA A 55 -1.77 2.92 3.78
CA ALA A 55 -2.74 2.21 2.97
C ALA A 55 -2.68 2.61 1.49
N MET A 56 -2.61 1.64 0.58
CA MET A 56 -2.30 1.90 -0.83
C MET A 56 -3.26 1.17 -1.76
N ALA A 57 -3.72 1.85 -2.81
CA ALA A 57 -4.49 1.24 -3.90
C ALA A 57 -3.71 1.28 -5.22
N ALA A 58 -3.80 0.22 -6.02
CA ALA A 58 -3.24 0.17 -7.38
C ALA A 58 -1.79 0.72 -7.46
N LEU A 59 -0.94 0.42 -6.46
CA LEU A 59 0.31 1.13 -6.26
C LEU A 59 1.33 0.87 -7.36
N ALA A 60 1.98 1.92 -7.85
CA ALA A 60 3.11 1.80 -8.78
C ALA A 60 4.40 1.55 -8.00
N LEU A 61 4.91 0.31 -8.03
CA LEU A 61 6.13 -0.03 -7.31
C LEU A 61 7.37 0.50 -8.02
N TYR A 62 8.04 1.46 -7.38
CA TYR A 62 9.31 2.01 -7.84
C TYR A 62 10.43 1.02 -7.51
N ILE A 63 10.88 0.29 -8.52
CA ILE A 63 12.04 -0.61 -8.39
C ILE A 63 13.22 -0.05 -9.17
N ASP A 64 14.42 -0.26 -8.65
CA ASP A 64 15.65 0.08 -9.37
C ASP A 64 15.87 -0.94 -10.50
N CYS A 65 15.47 -0.54 -11.72
CA CYS A 65 15.62 -1.32 -12.94
C CYS A 65 17.09 -1.62 -13.31
N ASN A 66 18.05 -0.88 -12.76
CA ASN A 66 19.48 -1.05 -13.05
C ASN A 66 20.16 -1.98 -12.03
N ALA A 67 19.71 -1.98 -10.77
CA ALA A 67 20.31 -2.79 -9.71
C ALA A 67 19.69 -4.19 -9.56
N ASN A 68 18.39 -4.36 -9.83
CA ASN A 68 17.70 -5.64 -9.62
C ASN A 68 16.69 -5.90 -10.75
N ARG A 69 17.04 -6.77 -11.70
CA ARG A 69 16.14 -7.22 -12.76
C ARG A 69 15.40 -8.49 -12.29
N GLY A 70 14.07 -8.45 -12.26
CA GLY A 70 13.23 -9.60 -11.93
C GLY A 70 11.83 -9.23 -11.47
N ILE A 71 10.96 -10.24 -11.37
CA ILE A 71 9.55 -10.09 -10.96
C ILE A 71 9.34 -10.11 -9.43
N ASN A 72 10.42 -10.34 -8.67
CA ASN A 72 10.45 -10.49 -7.22
C ASN A 72 11.55 -9.58 -6.63
N VAL A 73 11.40 -8.28 -6.80
CA VAL A 73 12.42 -7.29 -6.40
C VAL A 73 11.98 -6.56 -5.13
N ALA A 74 12.78 -6.71 -4.08
CA ALA A 74 12.52 -6.08 -2.79
C ALA A 74 12.93 -4.60 -2.85
N PRO A 75 12.12 -3.68 -2.29
CA PRO A 75 12.59 -2.34 -1.99
C PRO A 75 13.83 -2.38 -1.10
N SER A 76 14.81 -1.50 -1.33
CA SER A 76 15.91 -1.28 -0.38
C SER A 76 15.34 -0.63 0.87
N CYS A 77 15.04 -1.46 1.86
CA CYS A 77 14.32 -1.07 3.06
C CYS A 77 15.13 -1.39 4.29
N GLY A 78 15.45 -0.36 5.07
CA GLY A 78 16.11 -0.56 6.35
C GLY A 78 15.30 -1.46 7.28
N GLY A 79 16.00 -2.12 8.21
CA GLY A 79 15.37 -2.74 9.37
C GLY A 79 14.70 -1.69 10.27
N GLY A 80 13.89 -2.12 11.23
CA GLY A 80 13.21 -1.21 12.15
C GLY A 80 11.92 -1.80 12.69
N ARG A 81 11.05 -0.95 13.26
CA ARG A 81 9.75 -1.40 13.75
C ARG A 81 8.90 -2.01 12.61
N PRO A 82 8.00 -2.95 12.92
CA PRO A 82 7.00 -3.44 11.97
C PRO A 82 6.17 -2.28 11.43
N ARG A 83 6.04 -2.21 10.09
CA ARG A 83 5.16 -1.23 9.42
C ARG A 83 3.75 -1.80 9.28
N LYS A 84 2.73 -0.97 9.47
CA LYS A 84 1.34 -1.38 9.31
C LYS A 84 0.89 -1.03 7.88
N ILE A 85 0.79 -2.04 7.02
CA ILE A 85 0.56 -1.92 5.58
C ILE A 85 -0.80 -2.50 5.21
N LEU A 86 -1.64 -1.71 4.56
CA LEU A 86 -2.87 -2.13 3.92
C LEU A 86 -2.75 -1.91 2.41
N GLN A 87 -3.13 -2.90 1.61
CA GLN A 87 -3.06 -2.80 0.15
C GLN A 87 -4.32 -3.33 -0.51
N ALA A 88 -4.76 -2.67 -1.58
CA ALA A 88 -5.78 -3.19 -2.49
C ALA A 88 -5.38 -3.03 -3.95
N HIS A 89 -5.55 -4.09 -4.74
CA HIS A 89 -5.17 -4.10 -6.15
C HIS A 89 -6.19 -4.84 -6.99
N GLY A 90 -6.47 -4.31 -8.18
CA GLY A 90 -7.34 -4.94 -9.15
C GLY A 90 -6.65 -6.08 -9.89
N SER A 91 -7.35 -7.21 -10.09
CA SER A 91 -6.79 -8.34 -10.84
C SER A 91 -6.71 -8.11 -12.35
N ASN A 92 -7.42 -7.11 -12.88
CA ASN A 92 -7.41 -6.70 -14.28
C ASN A 92 -6.74 -5.32 -14.48
N ASP A 93 -5.88 -4.89 -13.55
CA ASP A 93 -5.10 -3.67 -13.71
C ASP A 93 -4.09 -3.83 -14.87
N GLN A 94 -4.34 -3.10 -15.97
CA GLN A 94 -3.47 -3.12 -17.15
C GLN A 94 -2.35 -2.07 -17.09
N THR A 95 -2.43 -1.14 -16.14
CA THR A 95 -1.42 -0.09 -15.96
C THR A 95 -0.29 -0.60 -15.07
N ILE A 96 -0.64 -1.20 -13.93
CA ILE A 96 0.25 -1.88 -13.00
C ILE A 96 -0.27 -3.32 -12.79
N PRO A 97 0.18 -4.29 -13.62
CA PRO A 97 -0.33 -5.65 -13.57
C PRO A 97 -0.11 -6.35 -12.22
N TYR A 98 -1.13 -7.08 -11.77
CA TYR A 98 -1.11 -7.82 -10.51
C TYR A 98 -0.02 -8.91 -10.49
N ASP A 99 0.09 -9.69 -11.57
CA ASP A 99 0.94 -10.88 -11.69
C ASP A 99 2.38 -10.61 -12.18
N ALA A 100 2.82 -9.33 -12.08
CA ALA A 100 4.06 -8.75 -12.62
C ALA A 100 4.01 -8.37 -14.11
N LEU A 101 4.91 -7.45 -14.47
CA LEU A 101 5.22 -7.09 -15.85
C LEU A 101 6.75 -7.01 -16.01
N ASP A 102 7.29 -7.78 -16.94
CA ASP A 102 8.68 -7.62 -17.39
C ASP A 102 8.70 -7.68 -18.92
N ASN A 103 8.96 -6.54 -19.56
CA ASN A 103 9.02 -6.44 -21.02
C ASN A 103 10.31 -5.76 -21.52
N GLY A 104 11.35 -5.72 -20.69
CA GLY A 104 12.63 -5.05 -21.00
C GLY A 104 12.61 -3.51 -20.90
N TYR A 105 11.44 -2.87 -20.92
CA TYR A 105 11.27 -1.42 -20.72
C TYR A 105 10.68 -1.08 -19.35
N ARG A 106 9.74 -1.91 -18.88
CA ARG A 106 9.10 -1.81 -17.57
C ARG A 106 9.34 -3.11 -16.82
N HIS A 107 9.78 -2.97 -15.57
CA HIS A 107 9.90 -4.05 -14.61
C HIS A 107 8.98 -3.69 -13.44
N LEU A 108 7.94 -4.50 -13.22
CA LEU A 108 6.99 -4.35 -12.12
C LEU A 108 6.86 -5.70 -11.43
N PRO A 109 7.12 -5.79 -10.12
CA PRO A 109 7.05 -7.05 -9.40
C PRO A 109 5.60 -7.46 -9.15
N ARG A 110 5.39 -8.71 -8.74
CA ARG A 110 4.04 -9.20 -8.42
C ARG A 110 3.55 -8.52 -7.14
N ILE A 111 2.29 -8.08 -7.14
CA ILE A 111 1.71 -7.39 -5.99
C ILE A 111 1.62 -8.32 -4.78
N ASN A 112 1.15 -9.55 -4.97
CA ASN A 112 1.08 -10.54 -3.89
C ASN A 112 2.46 -10.88 -3.30
N TRP A 113 3.51 -10.87 -4.13
CA TRP A 113 4.88 -11.08 -3.69
C TRP A 113 5.36 -9.90 -2.85
N TRP A 114 5.13 -8.66 -3.30
CA TRP A 114 5.51 -7.45 -2.56
C TRP A 114 4.84 -7.37 -1.18
N VAL A 115 3.56 -7.73 -1.10
CA VAL A 115 2.85 -7.83 0.18
C VAL A 115 3.48 -8.90 1.07
N GLY A 116 3.80 -10.07 0.50
CA GLY A 116 4.48 -11.15 1.23
C GLY A 116 5.86 -10.75 1.75
N TRP A 117 6.61 -9.96 0.97
CA TRP A 117 7.88 -9.39 1.37
C TRP A 117 7.72 -8.42 2.56
N TRP A 118 6.68 -7.58 2.60
CA TRP A 118 6.39 -6.74 3.76
C TRP A 118 6.11 -7.56 5.02
N ALA A 119 5.35 -8.65 4.89
CA ALA A 119 5.10 -9.55 6.01
C ALA A 119 6.40 -10.18 6.54
N GLN A 120 7.28 -10.62 5.64
CA GLN A 120 8.59 -11.14 6.00
C GLN A 120 9.46 -10.08 6.68
N ARG A 121 9.56 -8.88 6.12
CA ARG A 121 10.31 -7.75 6.70
C ARG A 121 9.81 -7.41 8.10
N ASN A 122 8.50 -7.45 8.31
CA ASN A 122 7.87 -7.18 9.60
C ASN A 122 7.95 -8.34 10.60
N GLY A 123 8.59 -9.46 10.24
CA GLY A 123 8.73 -10.63 11.11
C GLY A 123 7.38 -11.30 11.43
N CYS A 124 6.42 -11.25 10.52
CA CYS A 124 5.13 -11.94 10.70
C CYS A 124 5.32 -13.45 10.66
N THR A 125 4.87 -14.16 11.68
CA THR A 125 4.91 -15.63 11.73
C THR A 125 3.64 -16.28 11.20
N ASP A 126 2.52 -15.55 11.21
CA ASP A 126 1.21 -16.13 10.96
C ASP A 126 0.59 -15.50 9.72
N LYS A 127 0.31 -16.34 8.72
CA LYS A 127 -0.50 -15.99 7.56
C LYS A 127 -1.87 -16.64 7.74
N GLN A 128 -2.91 -15.82 7.85
CA GLN A 128 -4.28 -16.33 7.94
C GLN A 128 -4.70 -16.97 6.61
N GLN A 129 -5.62 -17.92 6.69
CA GLN A 129 -6.24 -18.47 5.49
C GLN A 129 -6.91 -17.33 4.71
N PRO A 130 -6.76 -17.29 3.37
CA PRO A 130 -7.42 -16.28 2.57
C PRO A 130 -8.92 -16.28 2.81
N PHE A 131 -9.47 -15.09 3.05
CA PHE A 131 -10.90 -14.88 3.08
C PHE A 131 -11.37 -14.57 1.66
N GLU A 132 -12.28 -15.38 1.15
CA GLU A 132 -12.91 -15.18 -0.14
C GLU A 132 -14.28 -14.51 0.06
N SER A 133 -14.48 -13.36 -0.57
CA SER A 133 -15.78 -12.69 -0.67
C SER A 133 -16.31 -12.75 -2.09
N ASN A 134 -17.54 -12.29 -2.30
CA ASN A 134 -18.06 -12.13 -3.65
C ASN A 134 -17.36 -10.94 -4.34
N GLY A 135 -16.32 -11.23 -5.12
CA GLY A 135 -15.59 -10.27 -5.95
C GLY A 135 -14.27 -9.73 -5.37
N TYR A 136 -13.79 -10.25 -4.24
CA TYR A 136 -12.41 -10.02 -3.80
C TYR A 136 -11.90 -11.12 -2.88
N GLN A 137 -10.59 -11.30 -2.88
CA GLN A 137 -9.84 -12.11 -1.92
C GLN A 137 -9.11 -11.20 -0.93
N LYS A 138 -9.16 -11.55 0.37
CA LYS A 138 -8.39 -10.88 1.43
C LYS A 138 -7.36 -11.82 2.05
N VAL A 139 -6.14 -11.33 2.24
CA VAL A 139 -5.09 -12.02 2.99
C VAL A 139 -4.61 -11.13 4.14
N VAL A 140 -4.37 -11.73 5.30
CA VAL A 140 -3.90 -11.04 6.51
C VAL A 140 -2.68 -11.77 7.07
N TRP A 141 -1.66 -11.01 7.42
CA TRP A 141 -0.54 -11.48 8.23
C TRP A 141 -0.59 -10.86 9.63
N SER A 142 -0.48 -11.72 10.64
CA SER A 142 -0.51 -11.38 12.06
C SER A 142 0.81 -11.79 12.75
N SER A 143 0.91 -11.46 14.04
CA SER A 143 2.08 -11.81 14.86
C SER A 143 3.40 -11.25 14.29
N CYS A 144 3.37 -9.99 13.84
CA CYS A 144 4.50 -9.30 13.21
C CYS A 144 5.31 -8.56 14.26
N MET A 145 6.17 -9.28 14.98
CA MET A 145 6.94 -8.78 16.14
C MET A 145 6.08 -8.01 17.16
N GLY A 146 4.96 -8.62 17.57
CA GLY A 146 4.03 -8.03 18.53
C GLY A 146 2.94 -7.14 17.92
N VAL A 147 2.98 -6.87 16.61
CA VAL A 147 1.91 -6.16 15.90
C VAL A 147 0.96 -7.16 15.23
N ASN A 148 -0.30 -7.16 15.67
CA ASN A 148 -1.35 -7.97 15.07
C ASN A 148 -1.91 -7.34 13.79
N ASN A 149 -2.23 -8.19 12.81
CA ASN A 149 -2.83 -7.80 11.52
C ASN A 149 -2.06 -6.65 10.83
N ALA A 150 -0.73 -6.69 10.89
CA ALA A 150 0.13 -5.59 10.45
C ALA A 150 0.13 -5.45 8.94
N VAL A 151 0.01 -6.55 8.20
CA VAL A 151 -0.04 -6.54 6.73
C VAL A 151 -1.36 -7.13 6.26
N GLN A 152 -2.11 -6.38 5.47
CA GLN A 152 -3.39 -6.79 4.90
C GLN A 152 -3.42 -6.48 3.41
N HIS A 153 -3.99 -7.40 2.64
CA HIS A 153 -4.08 -7.29 1.20
C HIS A 153 -5.45 -7.69 0.68
N TYR A 154 -5.95 -6.92 -0.28
CA TYR A 154 -7.18 -7.17 -1.02
C TYR A 154 -6.85 -7.30 -2.52
N LYS A 155 -7.12 -8.47 -3.10
CA LYS A 155 -7.15 -8.65 -4.55
C LYS A 155 -8.60 -8.52 -5.00
N VAL A 156 -8.92 -7.47 -5.75
CA VAL A 156 -10.29 -7.21 -6.21
C VAL A 156 -10.48 -7.76 -7.60
N ASP A 157 -11.48 -8.63 -7.77
CA ASP A 157 -11.68 -9.34 -9.03
C ASP A 157 -12.28 -8.44 -10.10
N GLY A 158 -11.69 -8.50 -11.31
CA GLY A 158 -12.13 -7.74 -12.48
C GLY A 158 -11.84 -6.24 -12.42
N LEU A 159 -11.44 -5.69 -11.26
CA LEU A 159 -11.08 -4.30 -11.11
C LEU A 159 -9.78 -3.97 -11.87
N GLY A 160 -9.76 -2.83 -12.54
CA GLY A 160 -8.60 -2.27 -13.24
C GLY A 160 -7.72 -1.39 -12.34
N HIS A 161 -7.15 -0.33 -12.93
CA HIS A 161 -6.25 0.61 -12.26
C HIS A 161 -6.97 1.66 -11.41
N CYS A 162 -7.57 1.20 -10.31
CA CYS A 162 -8.61 1.95 -9.60
C CYS A 162 -8.40 1.93 -8.07
N TRP A 163 -8.92 2.96 -7.41
CA TRP A 163 -9.30 2.89 -6.02
C TRP A 163 -10.63 2.10 -5.90
N PRO A 164 -10.66 0.95 -5.21
CA PRO A 164 -11.90 0.18 -5.07
C PRO A 164 -12.95 1.00 -4.30
N ASP A 165 -14.12 1.12 -4.90
CA ASP A 165 -15.26 1.87 -4.35
C ASP A 165 -16.54 1.14 -4.76
N ASN A 166 -17.45 0.93 -3.80
CA ASN A 166 -18.75 0.32 -4.04
C ASN A 166 -19.91 1.31 -4.01
N THR A 167 -19.62 2.60 -3.87
CA THR A 167 -20.59 3.68 -3.66
C THR A 167 -20.76 4.61 -4.87
N ASP A 168 -19.95 4.43 -5.93
CA ASP A 168 -19.88 5.34 -7.09
C ASP A 168 -19.55 6.80 -6.71
N GLN A 169 -18.73 7.01 -5.67
CA GLN A 169 -18.44 8.35 -5.15
C GLN A 169 -17.04 8.87 -5.49
N ASN A 170 -16.15 8.05 -6.04
CA ASN A 170 -14.81 8.48 -6.43
C ASN A 170 -14.68 8.83 -7.93
N ASN A 171 -13.61 9.52 -8.36
CA ASN A 171 -13.47 9.83 -9.79
C ASN A 171 -13.16 8.59 -10.67
N ASP A 172 -12.79 7.47 -10.06
CA ASP A 172 -12.43 6.24 -10.77
C ASP A 172 -13.66 5.49 -11.29
N TYR A 173 -14.86 5.59 -10.68
CA TYR A 173 -16.05 4.87 -11.18
C TYR A 173 -16.41 5.17 -12.65
N LYS A 174 -15.97 6.33 -13.16
CA LYS A 174 -16.21 6.76 -14.56
C LYS A 174 -15.39 5.96 -15.56
N GLU A 175 -14.30 5.33 -15.11
CA GLU A 175 -13.46 4.48 -15.93
C GLU A 175 -14.13 3.12 -16.10
N LYS A 176 -14.31 2.68 -17.35
CA LYS A 176 -14.99 1.42 -17.67
C LYS A 176 -14.36 0.21 -16.97
N THR A 177 -13.06 0.27 -16.66
CA THR A 177 -12.32 -0.79 -15.98
C THR A 177 -12.47 -0.76 -14.46
N CYS A 178 -13.14 0.24 -13.88
CA CYS A 178 -13.33 0.39 -12.44
C CYS A 178 -14.71 -0.05 -11.94
N GLY A 179 -15.55 -0.66 -12.80
CA GLY A 179 -16.92 -1.06 -12.46
C GLY A 179 -17.08 -2.28 -11.55
N SER A 180 -16.05 -2.65 -10.77
CA SER A 180 -16.15 -3.72 -9.77
C SER A 180 -16.44 -3.12 -8.39
N TYR A 181 -17.68 -3.28 -7.93
CA TYR A 181 -18.21 -2.73 -6.68
C TYR A 181 -18.08 -3.69 -5.48
N ALA A 182 -17.18 -4.66 -5.57
CA ALA A 182 -17.07 -5.72 -4.56
C ALA A 182 -16.49 -5.22 -3.22
N LEU A 183 -15.76 -4.11 -3.23
CA LEU A 183 -15.03 -3.58 -2.08
C LEU A 183 -15.12 -2.05 -2.04
N ASP A 184 -15.56 -1.50 -0.91
CA ASP A 184 -15.24 -0.12 -0.55
C ASP A 184 -13.90 -0.12 0.19
N PHE A 185 -12.84 0.35 -0.47
CA PHE A 185 -11.54 0.42 0.16
C PHE A 185 -11.41 1.59 1.12
N THR A 186 -12.16 2.68 0.93
CA THR A 186 -12.10 3.86 1.80
C THR A 186 -12.49 3.49 3.23
N ASP A 187 -13.59 2.76 3.39
CA ASP A 187 -14.03 2.25 4.70
C ASP A 187 -12.96 1.35 5.33
N LYS A 188 -12.33 0.47 4.54
CA LYS A 188 -11.25 -0.41 5.04
C LYS A 188 -9.99 0.36 5.43
N VAL A 189 -9.67 1.44 4.72
CA VAL A 189 -8.58 2.35 5.08
C VAL A 189 -8.87 3.03 6.41
N LEU A 190 -10.09 3.56 6.59
CA LEU A 190 -10.48 4.25 7.83
C LEU A 190 -10.54 3.29 9.04
N GLU A 191 -11.10 2.09 8.87
CA GLU A 191 -11.06 1.02 9.88
C GLU A 191 -9.61 0.65 10.24
N PHE A 192 -8.75 0.51 9.23
CA PHE A 192 -7.35 0.17 9.42
C PHE A 192 -6.59 1.26 10.17
N PHE A 193 -6.77 2.53 9.80
CA PHE A 193 -6.14 3.65 10.49
C PHE A 193 -6.67 3.82 11.91
N GLY A 194 -7.99 3.77 12.12
CA GLY A 194 -8.60 3.96 13.44
C GLY A 194 -8.14 2.97 14.52
N ALA A 195 -7.70 1.77 14.12
CA ALA A 195 -7.20 0.75 15.03
C ALA A 195 -5.69 0.86 15.33
N ARG A 196 -4.98 1.90 14.84
CA ARG A 196 -3.51 1.94 14.85
C ARG A 196 -3.00 3.28 15.36
N THR A 197 -2.11 3.24 16.34
CA THR A 197 -1.26 4.38 16.73
C THR A 197 0.21 4.03 16.49
N LEU A 198 1.11 4.99 16.59
CA LEU A 198 2.55 4.70 16.73
C LEU A 198 2.82 3.80 17.94
#